data_AF-A0A7S3VUI0-F1
#
_entry.id   AF-A0A7S3VUI0-F1
#
_cell.length_a   1.000
_cell.length_b   1.000
_cell.length_c   1.000
_cell.angle_alpha   90.00
_cell.angle_beta   90.00
_cell.angle_gamma   90.00
#
_symmetry.space_group_name_H-M   'P 1'
#
loop_
_entity.id
_entity.type
_entity.pdbx_description
1 polymer ?
#
loop_
_entity_poly.entity_id
_entity_poly.type
_entity_poly.pdbx_seq_one_letter_code
_entity_poly.pdbx_strand_id
1 'polypeptide(L)'
;MGAYLSQPITSKEEFDGRGESVEFGGSAMQGWRRTMEDSHLARCLENAPGAPPLSLFGVFDGHGGAEVAKFCERYMVDEFLRLREQESDLGTALVKSFHRMDDMLRDSRYQEELDQMKTKSSSEESKADEDGVNGTMDALDLLKRVFQLKRFMGGEGGGPGE
;
A
#
# COMPACT_ATOMS: atom_id res chain seq x y z
N MET A 1 11.21 -8.67 -23.02
CA MET A 1 11.15 -7.59 -22.02
C MET A 1 11.35 -8.22 -20.66
N GLY A 2 12.20 -7.66 -19.81
CA GLY A 2 12.54 -8.21 -18.49
C GLY A 2 11.52 -7.80 -17.41
N ALA A 3 11.72 -8.28 -16.19
CA ALA A 3 10.84 -8.05 -15.03
C ALA A 3 10.80 -6.60 -14.51
N TYR A 4 11.48 -5.66 -15.18
CA TYR A 4 11.69 -4.30 -14.71
C TYR A 4 11.17 -3.27 -15.71
N LEU A 5 10.71 -2.13 -15.18
CA LEU A 5 10.38 -0.93 -15.92
C LEU A 5 11.64 -0.20 -16.40
N SER A 6 11.49 0.69 -17.38
CA SER A 6 12.56 1.58 -17.85
C SER A 6 12.95 2.65 -16.83
N GLN A 7 12.00 3.06 -15.99
CA GLN A 7 12.17 4.00 -14.88
C GLN A 7 11.32 3.53 -13.69
N PRO A 8 11.73 3.83 -12.44
CA PRO A 8 10.95 3.45 -11.28
C PRO A 8 9.72 4.34 -11.12
N ILE A 9 8.60 3.74 -10.70
CA ILE A 9 7.45 4.49 -10.19
C ILE A 9 7.77 4.92 -8.76
N THR A 10 7.96 6.23 -8.58
CA THR A 10 8.35 6.82 -7.28
C THR A 10 7.20 7.46 -6.51
N SER A 11 5.97 7.37 -7.04
CA SER A 11 4.77 7.79 -6.30
C SER A 11 4.64 6.93 -5.06
N LYS A 12 4.41 7.58 -3.92
CA LYS A 12 4.18 6.91 -2.64
C LYS A 12 2.69 6.85 -2.37
N GLU A 13 2.23 5.67 -2.02
CA GLU A 13 1.05 5.55 -1.17
C GLU A 13 1.51 5.80 0.26
N GLU A 14 0.81 6.66 0.98
CA GLU A 14 1.11 7.01 2.36
C GLU A 14 -0.15 6.71 3.18
N PHE A 15 0.05 6.18 4.36
CA PHE A 15 -1.02 5.88 5.30
C PHE A 15 -0.54 6.14 6.71
N ASP A 16 -1.40 6.69 7.54
CA ASP A 16 -1.12 6.96 8.94
C ASP A 16 -2.40 6.79 9.76
N GLY A 17 -2.22 6.73 11.07
CA GLY A 17 -3.35 6.63 11.98
C GLY A 17 -2.92 6.63 13.43
N ARG A 18 -3.94 6.68 14.29
CA ARG A 18 -3.77 6.76 15.74
C ARG A 18 -4.80 5.89 16.42
N GLY A 19 -4.33 5.04 17.32
CA GLY A 19 -5.12 4.32 18.30
C GLY A 19 -4.98 4.92 19.69
N GLU A 20 -5.58 4.26 20.68
CA GLU A 20 -5.52 4.69 22.08
C GLU A 20 -4.09 4.65 22.66
N SER A 21 -3.30 3.66 22.24
CA SER A 21 -1.96 3.41 22.78
C SER A 21 -0.82 3.60 21.78
N VAL A 22 -1.13 3.78 20.48
CA VAL A 22 -0.14 3.84 19.40
C VAL A 22 -0.49 4.90 18.36
N GLU A 23 0.52 5.54 17.78
CA GLU A 23 0.44 6.29 16.53
C GLU A 23 1.32 5.58 15.50
N PHE A 24 0.86 5.52 14.25
CA PHE A 24 1.58 4.82 13.17
C PHE A 24 1.56 5.62 11.88
N GLY A 25 2.57 5.37 11.05
CA GLY A 25 2.68 5.88 9.69
C GLY A 25 3.42 4.86 8.82
N GLY A 26 3.11 4.84 7.54
CA GLY A 26 3.68 3.91 6.58
C GLY A 26 3.64 4.48 5.16
N SER A 27 4.48 3.91 4.31
CA SER A 27 4.52 4.27 2.89
C SER A 27 4.84 3.04 2.04
N ALA A 28 4.17 2.95 0.89
CA ALA A 28 4.36 1.90 -0.10
C ALA A 28 4.73 2.52 -1.46
N MET A 29 5.62 1.87 -2.21
CA MET A 29 6.11 2.37 -3.50
C MET A 29 6.50 1.19 -4.40
N GLN A 30 5.97 1.17 -5.63
CA GLN A 30 6.23 0.10 -6.60
C GLN A 30 7.69 0.02 -7.07
N GLY A 31 8.33 1.18 -7.26
CA GLY A 31 9.70 1.25 -7.73
C GLY A 31 9.87 0.66 -9.13
N TRP A 32 10.85 -0.22 -9.32
CA TRP A 32 11.24 -0.75 -10.64
C TRP A 32 10.41 -1.93 -11.13
N ARG A 33 9.57 -2.52 -10.26
CA ARG A 33 8.73 -3.66 -10.64
C ARG A 33 7.62 -3.19 -11.57
N ARG A 34 7.16 -4.09 -12.44
CA ARG A 34 6.04 -3.82 -13.36
C ARG A 34 4.70 -3.71 -12.63
N THR A 35 4.55 -4.48 -11.56
CA THR A 35 3.37 -4.51 -10.69
C THR A 35 3.76 -4.18 -9.25
N MET A 36 2.83 -3.57 -8.52
CA MET A 36 2.88 -3.49 -7.07
C MET A 36 2.10 -4.69 -6.50
N GLU A 37 2.83 -5.71 -6.06
CA GLU A 37 2.25 -6.95 -5.53
C GLU A 37 2.05 -6.91 -4.01
N ASP A 38 2.68 -5.95 -3.33
CA ASP A 38 2.54 -5.79 -1.89
C ASP A 38 1.17 -5.23 -1.52
N SER A 39 0.70 -5.61 -0.33
CA SER A 39 -0.38 -4.95 0.39
C SER A 39 -0.03 -4.82 1.86
N HIS A 40 -0.83 -4.08 2.61
CA HIS A 40 -0.53 -3.83 4.02
C HIS A 40 -1.79 -3.76 4.87
N LEU A 41 -1.62 -4.07 6.14
CA LEU A 41 -2.61 -3.90 7.18
C LEU A 41 -2.08 -2.88 8.19
N ALA A 42 -2.88 -1.86 8.47
CA ALA A 42 -2.65 -0.97 9.60
C ALA A 42 -4.00 -0.55 10.18
N ARG A 43 -4.41 -1.22 11.28
CA ARG A 43 -5.73 -1.01 11.90
C ARG A 43 -5.61 -0.96 13.42
N CYS A 44 -6.08 0.14 14.00
CA CYS A 44 -6.39 0.22 15.43
C CYS A 44 -7.82 -0.25 15.62
N LEU A 45 -8.02 -1.31 16.41
CA LEU A 45 -9.30 -2.00 16.54
C LEU A 45 -10.05 -1.52 17.78
N GLU A 46 -11.35 -1.29 17.61
CA GLU A 46 -12.25 -1.07 18.74
C GLU A 46 -12.56 -2.41 19.39
N ASN A 47 -12.22 -2.54 20.67
CA ASN A 47 -12.45 -3.77 21.42
C ASN A 47 -13.70 -3.66 22.29
N ALA A 48 -14.16 -4.82 22.78
CA ALA A 48 -15.23 -4.89 23.77
C ALA A 48 -14.93 -4.01 25.00
N PRO A 49 -15.95 -3.39 25.62
CA PRO A 49 -15.77 -2.54 26.79
C PRO A 49 -14.97 -3.24 27.89
N GLY A 50 -13.85 -2.63 28.29
CA GLY A 50 -12.96 -3.15 29.35
C GLY A 50 -11.82 -4.05 28.87
N ALA A 51 -11.72 -4.36 27.57
CA ALA A 51 -10.55 -5.01 27.00
C ALA A 51 -9.42 -3.98 26.71
N PRO A 52 -8.14 -4.37 26.82
CA PRO A 52 -7.03 -3.48 26.46
C PRO A 52 -7.10 -3.12 24.96
N PRO A 53 -6.64 -1.93 24.54
CA PRO A 53 -6.63 -1.55 23.13
C PRO A 53 -5.79 -2.53 22.30
N LEU A 54 -6.28 -2.85 21.10
CA LEU A 54 -5.62 -3.75 20.16
C LEU A 54 -5.34 -3.04 18.85
N SER A 55 -4.16 -3.26 18.30
CA SER A 55 -3.79 -2.75 16.99
C SER A 55 -3.10 -3.86 16.22
N LEU A 56 -3.49 -4.02 14.95
CA LEU A 56 -2.98 -5.05 14.07
C LEU A 56 -2.28 -4.39 12.89
N PHE A 57 -1.02 -4.79 12.68
CA PHE A 57 -0.16 -4.31 11.62
C PHE A 57 0.43 -5.51 10.87
N GLY A 58 0.51 -5.42 9.54
CA GLY A 58 1.04 -6.47 8.69
C GLY A 58 1.45 -5.95 7.32
N VAL A 59 2.42 -6.60 6.70
CA VAL A 59 2.81 -6.36 5.30
C VAL A 59 2.77 -7.69 4.60
N PHE A 60 2.13 -7.75 3.44
CA PHE A 60 2.00 -8.94 2.63
C PHE A 60 2.76 -8.71 1.33
N ASP A 61 3.85 -9.44 1.13
CA ASP A 61 4.68 -9.41 -0.08
C ASP A 61 4.12 -10.44 -1.07
N GLY A 62 3.43 -9.96 -2.11
CA GLY A 62 2.88 -10.80 -3.15
C GLY A 62 3.96 -11.34 -4.08
N HIS A 63 3.74 -12.53 -4.65
CA HIS A 63 4.66 -13.12 -5.63
C HIS A 63 3.92 -13.79 -6.77
N GLY A 64 4.01 -13.20 -7.97
CA GLY A 64 3.34 -13.71 -9.17
C GLY A 64 1.86 -13.30 -9.25
N GLY A 65 1.51 -12.21 -8.58
CA GLY A 65 0.18 -11.64 -8.47
C GLY A 65 -0.08 -10.96 -7.12
N ALA A 66 -0.85 -9.88 -7.15
CA ALA A 66 -1.25 -9.12 -5.95
C ALA A 66 -2.51 -9.68 -5.27
N GLU A 67 -3.22 -10.61 -5.91
CA GLU A 67 -4.55 -11.07 -5.49
C GLU A 67 -4.56 -11.64 -4.06
N VAL A 68 -3.58 -12.48 -3.70
CA VAL A 68 -3.52 -13.10 -2.37
C VAL A 68 -3.16 -12.06 -1.31
N ALA A 69 -2.19 -11.17 -1.59
CA ALA A 69 -1.83 -10.10 -0.67
C ALA A 69 -3.03 -9.17 -0.40
N LYS A 70 -3.74 -8.73 -1.45
CA LYS A 70 -4.95 -7.90 -1.33
C LYS A 70 -6.11 -8.64 -0.65
N PHE A 71 -6.23 -9.94 -0.87
CA PHE A 71 -7.21 -10.78 -0.17
C PHE A 71 -6.94 -10.84 1.34
N CYS A 72 -5.68 -11.03 1.74
CA CYS A 72 -5.28 -11.01 3.14
C CYS A 72 -5.55 -9.64 3.80
N GLU A 73 -5.20 -8.53 3.13
CA GLU A 73 -5.53 -7.18 3.61
C GLU A 73 -7.04 -7.02 3.86
N ARG A 74 -7.88 -7.54 2.96
CA ARG A 74 -9.34 -7.40 3.02
C ARG A 74 -9.98 -8.21 4.14
N TYR A 75 -9.56 -9.46 4.35
CA TYR A 75 -10.29 -10.42 5.19
C TYR A 75 -9.62 -10.78 6.50
N MET A 76 -8.31 -10.58 6.64
CA MET A 76 -7.57 -11.11 7.78
C MET A 76 -8.02 -10.50 9.11
N VAL A 77 -8.37 -9.21 9.16
CA VAL A 77 -8.81 -8.53 10.39
C VAL A 77 -10.12 -9.13 10.89
N ASP A 78 -11.11 -9.23 10.02
CA ASP A 78 -12.45 -9.67 10.39
C ASP A 78 -12.44 -11.13 10.86
N GLU A 79 -11.71 -12.00 10.16
CA GLU A 79 -11.56 -13.40 10.57
C GLU A 79 -10.73 -13.54 11.85
N PHE A 80 -9.69 -12.72 12.03
CA PHE A 80 -8.94 -12.67 13.28
C PHE A 80 -9.81 -12.25 14.46
N LEU A 81 -10.62 -11.19 14.32
CA LEU A 81 -11.54 -10.74 15.37
C LEU A 81 -12.59 -11.80 15.71
N ARG A 82 -13.18 -12.43 14.69
CA ARG A 82 -14.14 -13.53 14.88
C ARG A 82 -13.52 -14.73 15.62
N LEU A 83 -12.28 -15.10 15.28
CA LEU A 83 -11.55 -16.17 15.97
C LEU A 83 -11.13 -15.76 17.37
N ARG A 84 -10.82 -14.47 17.58
CA ARG A 84 -10.45 -13.93 18.89
C ARG A 84 -11.59 -14.02 19.92
N GLU A 85 -12.84 -13.95 19.48
CA GLU A 85 -14.00 -14.20 20.35
C GLU A 85 -14.05 -15.65 20.86
N GLN A 86 -13.44 -16.58 20.12
CA GLN A 86 -13.45 -18.02 20.41
C GLN A 86 -12.19 -18.48 21.15
N GLU A 87 -11.08 -17.73 21.00
CA GLU A 87 -9.76 -18.09 21.50
C GLU A 87 -9.24 -17.08 22.53
N SER A 88 -8.99 -17.54 23.76
CA SER A 88 -8.47 -16.69 24.84
C SER A 88 -7.02 -16.27 24.67
N ASP A 89 -6.23 -17.01 23.88
CA ASP A 89 -4.85 -16.69 23.51
C ASP A 89 -4.76 -15.97 22.15
N LEU A 90 -4.06 -14.84 22.12
CA LEU A 90 -3.89 -14.02 20.91
C LEU A 90 -3.05 -14.75 19.86
N GLY A 91 -2.00 -15.46 20.28
CA GLY A 91 -1.11 -16.18 19.37
C GLY A 91 -1.87 -17.27 18.61
N THR A 92 -2.69 -18.03 19.31
CA THR A 92 -3.53 -19.08 18.74
C THR A 92 -4.60 -18.51 17.80
N ALA A 93 -5.24 -17.40 18.16
CA ALA A 93 -6.19 -16.71 17.28
C ALA A 93 -5.53 -16.26 15.97
N LEU A 94 -4.29 -15.74 16.05
CA LEU A 94 -3.53 -15.33 14.88
C LEU A 94 -3.12 -16.52 14.01
N VAL A 95 -2.59 -17.60 14.59
CA VAL A 95 -2.28 -18.82 13.81
C VAL A 95 -3.52 -19.36 13.09
N LYS A 96 -4.66 -19.39 13.77
CA LYS A 96 -5.93 -19.81 13.17
C LYS A 96 -6.40 -18.86 12.06
N SER A 97 -6.14 -17.55 12.16
CA SER A 97 -6.53 -16.61 11.10
C SER A 97 -5.71 -16.83 9.82
N PHE A 98 -4.42 -17.17 9.92
CA PHE A 98 -3.62 -17.56 8.75
C PHE A 98 -4.15 -18.83 8.09
N HIS A 99 -4.42 -19.88 8.86
CA HIS A 99 -5.05 -21.09 8.32
C HIS A 99 -6.41 -20.80 7.68
N ARG A 100 -7.19 -19.90 8.28
CA ARG A 100 -8.48 -19.48 7.76
C ARG A 100 -8.36 -18.77 6.41
N MET A 101 -7.35 -17.91 6.22
CA MET A 101 -7.09 -17.29 4.92
C MET A 101 -6.80 -18.35 3.86
N ASP A 102 -5.93 -19.33 4.15
CA ASP A 102 -5.62 -20.43 3.23
C ASP A 102 -6.86 -21.26 2.87
N ASP A 103 -7.74 -21.54 3.84
CA ASP A 103 -8.98 -22.26 3.60
C ASP A 103 -9.95 -21.45 2.73
N MET A 104 -10.04 -20.13 2.94
CA MET A 104 -10.88 -19.24 2.15
C MET A 104 -10.39 -19.11 0.70
N LEU A 105 -9.07 -19.06 0.49
CA LEU A 105 -8.48 -19.03 -0.85
C LEU A 105 -8.78 -20.29 -1.67
N ARG A 106 -9.02 -21.43 -1.01
CA ARG A 106 -9.40 -22.70 -1.65
C ARG A 106 -10.91 -22.84 -1.88
N ASP A 107 -11.71 -21.93 -1.31
CA ASP A 107 -13.15 -21.99 -1.39
C ASP A 107 -13.65 -21.31 -2.66
N SER A 108 -14.39 -22.08 -3.46
CA SER A 108 -15.02 -21.63 -4.71
C SER A 108 -15.83 -20.33 -4.60
N ARG A 109 -16.35 -19.99 -3.41
CA ARG A 109 -17.10 -18.75 -3.17
C ARG A 109 -16.28 -17.48 -3.38
N TYR A 110 -14.96 -17.55 -3.20
CA TYR A 110 -14.05 -16.41 -3.35
C TYR A 110 -13.31 -16.41 -4.69
N GLN A 111 -13.47 -17.44 -5.52
CA GLN A 111 -12.71 -17.56 -6.77
C GLN A 111 -13.00 -16.41 -7.74
N GLU A 112 -14.27 -16.02 -7.88
CA GLU A 112 -14.65 -14.92 -8.77
C GLU A 112 -14.03 -13.59 -8.33
N GLU A 113 -13.95 -13.35 -7.02
CA GLU A 113 -13.32 -12.16 -6.46
C GLU A 113 -11.80 -12.16 -6.68
N LEU A 114 -11.13 -13.30 -6.47
CA LEU A 114 -9.70 -13.46 -6.73
C LEU A 114 -9.37 -13.20 -8.20
N ASP A 115 -10.19 -13.70 -9.12
CA ASP A 115 -10.03 -13.47 -10.57
C ASP A 115 -10.20 -11.98 -10.93
N GLN A 116 -11.15 -11.29 -10.27
CA GLN A 116 -11.33 -9.84 -10.43
C GLN A 116 -10.12 -9.06 -9.89
N MET A 117 -9.58 -9.43 -8.73
CA MET A 117 -8.38 -8.82 -8.15
C MET A 117 -7.16 -8.98 -9.06
N LYS A 118 -6.98 -10.19 -9.63
CA LYS A 118 -5.91 -10.50 -10.59
C LYS A 118 -6.04 -9.67 -11.86
N THR A 119 -7.24 -9.60 -12.42
CA THR A 119 -7.52 -8.84 -13.65
C THR A 119 -7.25 -7.35 -13.45
N LYS A 120 -7.70 -6.77 -12.33
CA LYS A 120 -7.45 -5.37 -12.00
C LYS A 120 -5.95 -5.08 -11.92
N SER A 121 -5.19 -5.94 -11.24
CA SER A 121 -3.73 -5.80 -11.13
C SER A 121 -3.04 -5.85 -12.50
N SER A 122 -3.45 -6.76 -13.39
CA SER A 122 -2.89 -6.84 -14.75
C SER A 122 -3.21 -5.61 -15.62
N SER A 123 -4.38 -5.00 -15.42
CA SER A 123 -4.76 -3.78 -16.15
C SER A 123 -3.94 -2.57 -15.72
N GLU A 124 -3.60 -2.48 -14.43
CA GLU A 124 -2.72 -1.46 -13.86
C GLU A 124 -1.28 -1.61 -14.38
N GLU A 125 -0.81 -2.85 -14.57
CA GLU A 125 0.49 -3.15 -15.20
C GLU A 125 0.57 -2.62 -16.64
N SER A 126 -0.45 -2.90 -17.45
CA SER A 126 -0.45 -2.53 -18.87
C SER A 126 -0.42 -1.02 -19.10
N LYS A 127 -1.09 -0.25 -18.22
CA LYS A 127 -1.06 1.21 -18.25
C LYS A 127 0.29 1.78 -17.85
N ALA A 128 0.95 1.17 -16.86
CA ALA A 128 2.28 1.59 -16.43
C ALA A 128 3.33 1.41 -17.55
N ASP A 129 3.23 0.34 -18.34
CA ASP A 129 4.10 0.10 -19.50
C ASP A 129 3.85 1.16 -20.62
N GLU A 130 2.60 1.59 -20.86
CA GLU A 130 2.27 2.64 -21.86
C GLU A 130 2.76 4.04 -21.43
N ASP A 131 2.49 4.44 -20.19
CA ASP A 131 2.91 5.75 -19.66
C ASP A 131 4.44 5.87 -19.55
N GLY A 132 5.13 4.75 -19.28
CA GLY A 132 6.59 4.69 -19.22
C GLY A 132 7.31 4.92 -20.56
N VAL A 133 6.61 4.83 -21.70
CA VAL A 133 7.16 5.08 -23.05
C VAL A 133 7.07 6.56 -23.43
N ASN A 134 6.15 7.34 -22.84
CA ASN A 134 6.03 8.79 -23.08
C ASN A 134 6.83 9.66 -22.10
N GLY A 135 7.52 9.05 -21.13
CA GLY A 135 8.25 9.71 -20.05
C GLY A 135 9.67 10.18 -20.38
N THR A 136 9.98 10.57 -21.62
CA THR A 136 11.18 11.42 -21.82
C THR A 136 10.84 12.80 -21.31
N MET A 137 11.11 13.06 -20.03
CA MET A 137 11.14 14.41 -19.50
C MET A 137 12.20 15.17 -20.31
N ASP A 138 11.74 15.98 -21.26
CA ASP A 138 12.58 16.80 -22.12
C ASP A 138 13.52 17.63 -21.23
N ALA A 139 14.81 17.64 -21.55
CA ALA A 139 15.82 18.39 -20.80
C ALA A 139 15.43 19.88 -20.67
N LEU A 140 14.62 20.39 -21.60
CA LEU A 140 14.03 21.72 -21.55
C LEU A 140 13.05 21.91 -20.38
N ASP A 141 12.30 20.90 -19.98
CA ASP A 141 11.33 20.99 -18.88
C ASP A 141 12.04 20.98 -17.51
N LEU A 142 13.15 20.25 -17.40
CA LEU A 142 14.07 20.32 -16.26
C LEU A 142 14.70 21.72 -16.14
N LEU A 143 15.16 22.28 -17.27
CA LEU A 143 15.73 23.64 -17.34
C LEU A 143 14.71 24.72 -16.94
N LYS A 144 13.46 24.61 -17.40
CA LYS A 144 12.39 25.55 -17.01
C LYS A 144 12.12 25.55 -15.50
N ARG A 145 12.09 24.38 -14.86
CA ARG A 145 11.90 24.27 -13.40
C ARG A 145 13.08 24.87 -12.62
N VAL A 146 14.32 24.66 -13.08
CA VAL A 146 15.52 25.26 -12.47
C VAL A 146 15.51 26.80 -12.61
N PHE A 147 15.06 27.33 -13.75
CA PHE A 147 14.94 28.78 -13.94
C PHE A 147 13.80 29.40 -13.13
N GLN A 148 12.68 28.70 -12.93
CA GLN A 148 11.61 29.14 -12.05
C GLN A 148 12.03 29.18 -10.58
N LEU A 149 12.83 28.21 -10.11
CA LEU A 149 13.38 28.22 -8.75
C LEU A 149 14.35 29.40 -8.52
N LYS A 150 15.24 29.70 -9.48
CA LYS A 150 16.17 30.84 -9.37
C LYS A 150 15.46 32.19 -9.33
N ARG A 151 14.29 32.32 -9.98
CA ARG A 151 13.48 33.55 -9.94
C ARG A 151 12.83 33.78 -8.56
N PHE A 152 12.56 32.71 -7.80
CA PHE A 152 11.98 32.80 -6.46
C PHE A 152 13.01 33.12 -5.38
N MET A 153 14.29 32.78 -5.59
CA MET A 153 15.37 33.01 -4.61
C MET A 153 16.10 34.36 -4.76
N GLY A 154 15.74 35.18 -5.75
CA GLY A 154 16.42 36.45 -6.07
C GLY A 154 15.72 37.72 -5.59
N GLY A 155 14.73 37.61 -4.70
CA GLY A 155 13.80 38.70 -4.36
C GLY A 155 13.79 39.14 -2.90
N GLU A 156 14.94 39.33 -2.26
CA GLU A 156 15.04 40.14 -1.03
C GLU A 156 16.30 41.01 -1.07
N GLY A 157 16.10 42.34 -1.04
CA GLY A 157 17.19 43.30 -0.88
C GLY A 157 16.90 44.68 -1.45
N GLY A 158 16.13 45.51 -0.74
CA GLY A 158 16.01 46.94 -1.07
C GLY A 158 14.99 47.70 -0.23
N GLY A 159 15.37 48.12 0.97
CA GLY A 159 14.86 49.36 1.60
C GLY A 159 15.99 50.41 1.63
N PRO A 160 15.78 51.66 2.11
CA PRO A 160 14.61 52.20 2.82
C PRO A 160 14.00 53.47 2.20
N GLY A 161 12.85 53.89 2.75
CA GLY A 161 12.21 55.18 2.46
C GLY A 161 12.90 56.36 3.16
N GLU A 162 12.75 57.52 2.52
CA GLU A 162 12.84 58.88 3.09
C GLU A 162 11.47 59.34 3.60
#